data_AF-A0A7K0THN8-F1
#
_entry.id   AF-A0A7K0THN8-F1
#
_cell.length_a   1.000
_cell.length_b   1.000
_cell.length_c   1.000
_cell.angle_alpha   90.00
_cell.angle_beta   90.00
_cell.angle_gamma   90.00
#
_symmetry.space_group_name_H-M   'P 1'
#
loop_
_entity.id
_entity.type
_entity.pdbx_description
1 polymer ?
#
loop_
_entity_poly.entity_id
_entity_poly.type
_entity_poly.pdbx_seq_one_letter_code
_entity_poly.pdbx_strand_id
1 'polypeptide(L)'
;MFTLAAELKMTVAELGDRMSSRELQEWIAYQSIVGCLDSRQRCDLGAGIVASTVANANRSSRSSKSFSPQDFMPYVEVKKQTPQQAIEKLKRQMGVK
;
A
#
# COMPACT_ATOMS: atom_id res chain seq x y z
N MET A 1 -8.26 11.39 -10.05
CA MET A 1 -9.38 12.36 -10.03
C MET A 1 -9.90 12.58 -8.60
N PHE A 2 -10.47 11.57 -7.92
CA PHE A 2 -11.00 11.73 -6.55
C PHE A 2 -9.98 12.19 -5.51
N THR A 3 -8.75 11.67 -5.56
CA THR A 3 -7.67 12.07 -4.64
C THR A 3 -7.24 13.51 -4.85
N LEU A 4 -7.11 13.95 -6.11
CA LEU A 4 -6.77 15.33 -6.46
C LEU A 4 -7.87 16.30 -6.01
N ALA A 5 -9.15 15.97 -6.26
CA ALA A 5 -10.27 16.77 -5.80
C ALA A 5 -10.29 16.90 -4.26
N ALA A 6 -10.06 15.79 -3.55
CA ALA A 6 -10.00 15.77 -2.09
C ALA A 6 -8.81 16.56 -1.50
N GLU A 7 -7.68 16.60 -2.20
CA GLU A 7 -6.51 17.39 -1.79
C GLU A 7 -6.77 18.89 -2.00
N LEU A 8 -7.36 19.26 -3.13
CA LEU A 8 -7.74 20.64 -3.45
C LEU A 8 -9.02 21.11 -2.74
N LYS A 9 -9.61 20.28 -1.87
CA LYS A 9 -10.81 20.57 -1.07
C LYS A 9 -12.00 21.02 -1.91
N MET A 10 -12.18 20.40 -3.07
CA MET A 10 -13.33 20.65 -3.94
C MET A 10 -13.96 19.34 -4.41
N THR A 11 -15.18 19.43 -4.95
CA THR A 11 -15.88 18.30 -5.55
C THR A 11 -15.26 17.91 -6.90
N VAL A 12 -15.60 16.71 -7.38
CA VAL A 12 -15.14 16.25 -8.70
C VAL A 12 -15.74 17.09 -9.83
N ALA A 13 -16.97 17.58 -9.67
CA ALA A 13 -17.62 18.44 -10.66
C ALA A 13 -16.89 19.79 -10.76
N GLU A 14 -16.64 20.46 -9.63
CA GLU A 14 -15.88 21.72 -9.59
C GLU A 14 -14.47 21.57 -10.18
N LEU A 15 -13.82 20.43 -9.93
CA LEU A 15 -12.52 20.14 -10.53
C LEU A 15 -12.61 20.08 -12.07
N GLY A 16 -13.66 19.45 -12.60
CA GLY A 16 -13.92 19.37 -14.04
C GLY A 16 -14.25 20.71 -14.68
N ASP A 17 -14.92 21.61 -13.95
CA ASP A 17 -15.26 22.95 -14.44
C ASP A 17 -14.07 23.91 -14.39
N ARG A 18 -13.18 23.77 -13.40
CA ARG A 18 -12.06 24.70 -13.15
C ARG A 18 -10.76 24.31 -13.84
N MET A 19 -10.61 23.05 -14.24
CA MET A 19 -9.37 22.52 -14.78
C MET A 19 -9.59 21.88 -16.14
N SER A 20 -8.71 22.19 -17.09
CA SER A 20 -8.78 21.58 -18.42
C SER A 20 -8.41 20.09 -18.38
N SER A 21 -8.94 19.31 -19.33
CA SER A 21 -8.57 17.89 -19.48
C SER A 21 -7.08 17.68 -19.68
N ARG A 22 -6.38 18.64 -20.31
CA ARG A 22 -4.92 18.58 -20.51
C ARG A 22 -4.18 18.71 -19.19
N GLU A 23 -4.52 19.72 -18.39
CA GLU A 23 -3.92 19.92 -17.07
C GLU A 23 -4.22 18.70 -16.15
N LEU A 24 -5.43 18.15 -16.22
CA LEU A 24 -5.76 16.93 -15.48
C LEU A 24 -4.87 15.73 -15.89
N GLN A 25 -4.57 15.59 -17.18
CA GLN A 25 -3.65 14.54 -17.67
C GLN A 25 -2.22 14.77 -17.19
N GLU A 26 -1.76 16.02 -17.15
CA GLU A 26 -0.45 16.36 -16.59
C GLU A 26 -0.37 15.99 -15.10
N TRP A 27 -1.44 16.24 -14.32
CA TRP A 27 -1.52 15.78 -12.93
C TRP A 27 -1.50 14.26 -12.78
N ILE A 28 -2.18 13.53 -13.67
CA ILE A 28 -2.14 12.06 -13.68
C ILE A 28 -0.72 11.55 -14.00
N ALA A 29 -0.06 12.14 -15.00
CA ALA A 29 1.31 11.80 -15.35
C ALA A 29 2.28 12.12 -14.20
N TYR A 30 2.14 13.28 -13.57
CA TYR A 30 2.92 13.68 -12.41
C TYR A 30 2.75 12.69 -11.24
N GLN A 31 1.50 12.30 -10.93
CA GLN A 31 1.21 11.32 -9.89
C GLN A 31 1.82 9.93 -10.19
N SER A 32 1.94 9.54 -11.46
CA SER A 32 2.60 8.28 -11.83
C SER A 32 4.10 8.27 -11.52
N ILE A 33 4.75 9.44 -11.56
CA ILE A 33 6.19 9.59 -11.29
C ILE A 33 6.44 9.75 -9.79
N VAL A 34 5.69 10.64 -9.13
CA VAL A 34 5.92 11.00 -7.73
C VAL A 34 5.28 10.01 -6.75
N GLY A 35 4.38 9.17 -7.25
CA GLY A 35 3.56 8.26 -6.44
C GLY A 35 2.31 8.97 -5.90
N CYS A 36 1.58 8.29 -5.01
CA CYS A 36 0.30 8.78 -4.51
C CYS A 36 0.42 10.20 -3.92
N LEU A 37 -0.46 11.08 -4.38
CA LEU A 37 -0.61 12.45 -3.86
C LEU A 37 -1.43 12.50 -2.58
N ASP A 38 -2.08 11.39 -2.20
CA ASP A 38 -2.83 11.32 -0.94
C ASP A 38 -1.85 11.30 0.24
N SER A 39 -1.79 12.44 0.93
CA SER A 39 -0.98 12.64 2.13
C SER A 39 -1.25 11.59 3.20
N ARG A 40 -2.49 11.09 3.30
CA ARG A 40 -2.88 10.06 4.27
C ARG A 40 -2.20 8.73 3.98
N GLN A 41 -2.18 8.30 2.71
CA GLN A 41 -1.52 7.04 2.35
C GLN A 41 -0.02 7.06 2.63
N ARG A 42 0.64 8.22 2.48
CA ARG A 42 2.06 8.39 2.85
C ARG A 42 2.27 8.32 4.36
N CYS A 43 1.41 8.98 5.13
CA CYS A 43 1.44 8.91 6.59
C CYS A 43 1.21 7.48 7.09
N ASP A 44 0.24 6.79 6.53
CA ASP A 44 -0.10 5.42 6.89
C ASP A 44 1.03 4.44 6.55
N LEU A 45 1.72 4.62 5.42
CA LEU A 45 2.92 3.84 5.09
C LEU A 45 4.04 4.07 6.13
N GLY A 46 4.27 5.33 6.50
CA GLY A 46 5.24 5.67 7.56
C GLY A 46 4.88 5.02 8.90
N ALA A 47 3.61 5.11 9.29
CA ALA A 47 3.10 4.46 10.50
C ALA A 47 3.26 2.93 10.44
N GLY A 48 2.98 2.31 9.28
CA GLY A 48 3.20 0.89 9.05
C GLY A 48 4.67 0.48 9.16
N ILE A 49 5.60 1.30 8.67
CA ILE A 49 7.06 1.06 8.80
C ILE A 49 7.47 1.09 10.27
N VAL A 50 7.01 2.09 11.03
CA VAL A 50 7.31 2.20 12.47
C VAL A 50 6.73 1.01 13.24
N ALA A 51 5.45 0.67 13.00
CA ALA A 51 4.78 -0.46 13.64
C ALA A 51 5.47 -1.79 13.32
N SER A 52 5.83 -2.02 12.05
CA SER A 52 6.60 -3.19 11.60
C SER A 52 7.98 -3.26 12.27
N THR A 53 8.66 -2.13 12.40
CA THR A 53 9.96 -2.08 13.09
C THR A 53 9.83 -2.47 14.56
N VAL A 54 8.85 -1.90 15.27
CA VAL A 54 8.57 -2.23 16.68
C VAL A 54 8.16 -3.69 16.84
N ALA A 55 7.26 -4.21 16.01
CA ALA A 55 6.80 -5.59 16.07
C ALA A 55 7.94 -6.59 15.80
N ASN A 56 8.79 -6.31 14.81
CA ASN A 56 9.91 -7.17 14.49
C ASN A 56 11.06 -7.06 15.50
N ALA A 57 11.25 -5.91 16.16
CA ALA A 57 12.22 -5.77 17.24
C ALA A 57 11.83 -6.59 18.48
N ASN A 58 10.53 -6.68 18.77
CA ASN A 58 9.98 -7.39 19.92
C ASN A 58 9.55 -8.84 19.61
N ARG A 59 9.96 -9.41 18.48
CA ARG A 59 9.56 -10.76 18.09
C ARG A 59 10.21 -11.82 18.98
N SER A 60 9.46 -12.88 19.30
CA SER A 60 9.89 -13.94 20.21
C SER A 60 11.10 -14.74 19.72
N SER A 61 11.27 -14.87 18.40
CA SER A 61 12.40 -15.56 17.79
C SER A 61 12.72 -15.00 16.42
N ARG A 62 13.99 -15.11 16.01
CA ARG A 62 14.40 -14.77 14.64
C ARG A 62 13.75 -15.65 13.57
N SER A 63 13.28 -16.84 13.96
CA SER A 63 12.57 -17.79 13.11
C SER A 63 11.05 -17.59 13.08
N SER A 64 10.48 -16.69 13.91
CA SER A 64 9.04 -16.42 13.85
C SER A 64 8.70 -15.59 12.61
N LYS A 65 7.41 -15.61 12.21
CA LYS A 65 6.93 -14.80 11.07
C LYS A 65 7.33 -13.33 11.27
N SER A 66 7.99 -12.75 10.26
CA SER A 66 8.26 -11.31 10.20
C SER A 66 7.01 -10.56 9.79
N PHE A 67 6.82 -9.36 10.35
CA PHE A 67 5.73 -8.47 9.97
C PHE A 67 6.22 -7.46 8.95
N SER A 68 5.50 -7.32 7.85
CA SER A 68 5.73 -6.28 6.84
C SER A 68 4.98 -4.99 7.22
N PRO A 69 5.38 -3.81 6.72
CA PRO A 69 4.59 -2.59 6.91
C PRO A 69 3.14 -2.72 6.46
N GLN A 70 2.90 -3.48 5.38
CA GLN A 70 1.56 -3.71 4.84
C GLN A 70 0.65 -4.53 5.77
N ASP A 71 1.21 -5.35 6.66
CA ASP A 71 0.41 -6.09 7.67
C ASP A 71 -0.29 -5.13 8.66
N PHE A 72 0.15 -3.86 8.74
CA PHE A 72 -0.44 -2.81 9.56
C PHE A 72 -1.28 -1.79 8.76
N MET A 73 -1.54 -2.06 7.47
CA MET A 73 -2.28 -1.17 6.58
C MET A 73 -3.58 -1.85 6.10
N PRO A 74 -4.75 -1.60 6.73
CA PRO A 74 -5.96 -2.42 6.57
C PRO A 74 -6.59 -2.38 5.17
N TYR A 75 -6.26 -1.37 4.38
CA TYR A 75 -6.75 -1.18 3.01
C TYR A 75 -5.80 -1.76 1.94
N VAL A 76 -4.64 -2.29 2.34
CA VAL A 76 -3.75 -2.99 1.40
C VAL A 76 -4.21 -4.44 1.30
N GLU A 77 -4.62 -4.86 0.10
CA GLU A 77 -4.97 -6.25 -0.13
C GLU A 77 -3.75 -7.16 0.07
N VAL A 78 -3.78 -7.94 1.16
CA VAL A 78 -2.80 -9.00 1.35
C VAL A 78 -3.15 -10.12 0.36
N LYS A 79 -2.28 -10.34 -0.64
CA LYS A 79 -2.42 -11.49 -1.56
C LYS A 79 -2.51 -12.77 -0.73
N LYS A 80 -3.71 -13.35 -0.67
CA LYS A 80 -3.93 -14.65 -0.03
C LYS A 80 -3.13 -15.70 -0.81
N GLN A 81 -2.36 -16.51 -0.11
CA GLN A 81 -1.61 -17.59 -0.73
C GLN A 81 -2.60 -18.55 -1.40
N THR A 82 -2.34 -18.93 -2.64
CA THR A 82 -3.17 -19.95 -3.30
C THR A 82 -2.94 -21.31 -2.63
N PRO A 83 -3.91 -22.23 -2.68
CA PRO A 83 -3.76 -23.57 -2.11
C PRO A 83 -2.50 -24.30 -2.63
N GLN A 84 -2.15 -24.07 -3.90
CA GLN A 84 -0.94 -24.62 -4.53
C GLN A 84 0.35 -24.07 -3.90
N GLN A 85 0.42 -22.75 -3.66
CA GLN A 85 1.55 -22.12 -2.98
C GLN A 85 1.69 -22.58 -1.53
N ALA A 86 0.57 -22.83 -0.85
CA ALA A 86 0.57 -23.38 0.51
C ALA A 86 1.13 -24.81 0.54
N ILE A 87 0.70 -25.66 -0.39
CA ILE A 87 1.19 -27.05 -0.53
C ILE A 87 2.69 -27.07 -0.87
N GLU A 88 3.15 -26.23 -1.79
CA GLU A 88 4.57 -26.14 -2.15
C GLU A 88 5.44 -25.69 -0.96
N LYS A 89 4.97 -24.72 -0.19
CA LYS A 89 5.65 -24.26 1.03
C LYS A 89 5.73 -25.38 2.08
N LEU A 90 4.69 -26.19 2.19
CA LEU A 90 4.61 -27.33 3.11
C LEU A 90 5.56 -28.47 2.68
N LYS A 91 5.62 -28.78 1.38
CA LYS A 91 6.60 -29.72 0.81
C LYS A 91 8.05 -29.30 1.09
N ARG A 92 8.37 -28.01 0.90
CA ARG A 92 9.69 -27.45 1.25
C ARG A 92 10.02 -27.57 2.73
N GLN A 93 9.05 -27.37 3.62
CA GLN A 93 9.26 -27.53 5.07
C GLN A 93 9.46 -29.00 5.50
N MET A 94 8.84 -29.95 4.79
CA MET A 94 8.98 -31.38 5.07
C MET A 94 10.16 -32.05 4.34
N GLY A 95 10.96 -31.29 3.57
CA GLY A 95 12.14 -31.82 2.87
C GLY A 95 11.83 -32.78 1.72
N VAL A 96 10.58 -32.79 1.24
CA VAL A 96 10.16 -33.61 0.09
C VAL A 96 10.29 -32.75 -1.17
N LYS A 97 11.16 -33.17 -2.10
CA LYS A 97 11.31 -32.52 -3.41
C LYS A 97 10.01 -32.59 -4.22
#